data_AF-A0A9D1NJ82-F1
#
_entry.id   AF-A0A9D1NJ82-F1
#
_cell.length_a   1.000
_cell.length_b   1.000
_cell.length_c   1.000
_cell.angle_alpha   90.00
_cell.angle_beta   90.00
_cell.angle_gamma   90.00
#
_symmetry.space_group_name_H-M   'P 1'
#
loop_
_entity.id
_entity.type
_entity.pdbx_description
1 polymer ?
#
loop_
_entity_poly.entity_id
_entity_poly.type
_entity_poly.pdbx_seq_one_letter_code
_entity_poly.pdbx_strand_id
1 'polypeptide(L)'
;MNKLLRLQNLVSSILVTTTVASGMAAPAAFAQEGTAPLNNNAAPDVPAPAESEETALERVVKRYSAVFKEVDAALFKADGYIAQGRTEEALALLSEAESALPDNVASVPFRDKIALIRQRAIEREAGVNASLEAEDMIDTARNRNRNAILMADRYIEEAKDHLKRMRLPEATAAASKAREVLPILPSTTAEQEEVNLLRAQISAAYFQRAVENRSPTEAESYLREVKNILGENHRFYVNLKNYYEDWRKTASAYNPYTLNAALERDERETATLLAKAKALYLYGDLQGALRFYDNVLLYDANNAEAKAGKLKITQVLSNPAEYEHELTRSTLLNSTSNAWGMAKAFSVEERSTEMDPDLDPVKLKMDRLLINISLRGANLQGAIDTLNEL
;
A
#
# COMPACT_ATOMS: atom_id res chain seq x y z
N MET A 1 -13.86 9.11 34.39
CA MET A 1 -13.07 10.34 34.15
C MET A 1 -11.55 10.16 34.28
N ASN A 2 -11.01 9.57 35.36
CA ASN A 2 -9.54 9.46 35.57
C ASN A 2 -8.74 8.58 34.58
N LYS A 3 -9.38 7.68 33.81
CA LYS A 3 -8.67 6.81 32.84
C LYS A 3 -8.49 7.44 31.45
N LEU A 4 -9.38 8.34 31.03
CA LEU A 4 -9.28 9.08 29.76
C LEU A 4 -8.17 10.15 29.79
N LEU A 5 -8.02 10.83 30.93
CA LEU A 5 -6.90 11.76 31.20
C LEU A 5 -5.53 11.07 31.14
N ARG A 6 -5.43 9.79 31.55
CA ARG A 6 -4.18 9.00 31.42
C ARG A 6 -3.81 8.72 29.96
N LEU A 7 -4.79 8.55 29.07
CA LEU A 7 -4.56 8.33 27.65
C LEU A 7 -4.15 9.62 26.93
N GLN A 8 -4.79 10.76 27.23
CA GLN A 8 -4.34 12.08 26.75
C GLN A 8 -2.90 12.40 27.20
N ASN A 9 -2.55 12.05 28.45
CA ASN A 9 -1.19 12.24 28.95
C ASN A 9 -0.16 11.30 28.31
N LEU A 10 -0.55 10.07 27.92
CA LEU A 10 0.34 9.14 27.20
C LEU A 10 0.68 9.62 25.79
N VAL A 11 -0.28 10.21 25.08
CA VAL A 11 -0.05 10.80 23.74
C VAL A 11 0.77 12.09 23.84
N SER A 12 0.56 12.88 24.90
CA SER A 12 1.27 14.17 25.10
C SER A 12 2.71 14.02 25.63
N SER A 13 3.00 12.97 26.40
CA SER A 13 4.33 12.75 27.02
C SER A 13 5.42 12.31 26.05
N ILE A 14 5.08 11.90 24.83
CA ILE A 14 6.02 11.33 23.85
C ILE A 14 6.60 12.42 22.91
N LEU A 15 6.00 13.61 22.90
CA LEU A 15 6.40 14.75 22.06
C LEU A 15 7.70 15.47 22.46
N VAL A 16 8.39 15.06 23.53
CA VAL A 16 9.44 15.88 24.18
C VAL A 16 10.87 15.35 23.98
N THR A 17 11.10 14.13 23.50
CA THR A 17 12.41 13.46 23.65
C THR A 17 13.28 13.30 22.40
N THR A 18 12.96 13.90 21.25
CA THR A 18 13.79 13.76 20.03
C THR A 18 14.32 15.10 19.54
N THR A 19 15.28 15.68 20.26
CA THR A 19 16.14 16.74 19.71
C THR A 19 17.60 16.54 20.12
N VAL A 20 18.47 16.70 19.12
CA VAL A 20 19.92 16.98 19.15
C VAL A 20 20.88 15.77 19.23
N ALA A 21 21.52 15.47 18.11
CA ALA A 21 22.98 15.59 17.96
C ALA A 21 23.43 15.41 16.50
N SER A 22 23.72 16.51 15.82
CA SER A 22 24.52 16.55 14.58
C SER A 22 25.83 17.28 14.87
N GLY A 23 26.96 16.77 14.38
CA GLY A 23 28.25 17.43 14.52
C GLY A 23 29.34 16.80 13.65
N MET A 24 29.54 17.37 12.47
CA MET A 24 30.62 17.12 11.51
C MET A 24 31.99 17.58 12.05
N ALA A 25 33.08 16.97 11.56
CA ALA A 25 34.14 17.65 10.77
C ALA A 25 35.51 16.96 10.90
N ALA A 26 36.07 16.58 9.75
CA ALA A 26 37.52 16.45 9.54
C ALA A 26 38.08 17.80 9.05
N PRO A 27 39.40 18.01 9.15
CA PRO A 27 40.09 18.71 8.06
C PRO A 27 41.43 18.09 7.64
N ALA A 28 41.84 18.52 6.46
CA ALA A 28 42.99 18.11 5.65
C ALA A 28 44.28 18.92 5.92
N ALA A 29 45.38 18.47 5.28
CA ALA A 29 46.30 19.23 4.40
C ALA A 29 47.81 19.32 4.78
N PHE A 30 48.65 19.05 3.74
CA PHE A 30 49.94 19.67 3.35
C PHE A 30 51.14 19.67 4.33
N ALA A 31 52.43 19.67 3.98
CA ALA A 31 53.27 19.42 2.79
C ALA A 31 54.75 19.73 3.18
N GLN A 32 55.73 19.20 2.41
CA GLN A 32 57.08 19.76 2.17
C GLN A 32 58.07 19.81 3.37
N GLU A 33 59.41 19.78 3.27
CA GLU A 33 60.42 19.87 2.20
C GLU A 33 61.82 19.57 2.80
N GLY A 34 62.81 19.25 1.94
CA GLY A 34 64.26 19.49 2.14
C GLY A 34 64.99 18.62 3.18
N THR A 35 66.26 18.24 3.03
CA THR A 35 67.43 19.06 2.65
C THR A 35 68.61 18.20 2.18
N ALA A 36 69.41 18.72 1.23
CA ALA A 36 70.75 18.23 0.86
C ALA A 36 71.79 18.47 1.99
N PRO A 37 73.02 17.90 1.97
CA PRO A 37 74.12 18.53 1.20
C PRO A 37 75.28 17.63 0.67
N LEU A 38 75.94 18.19 -0.36
CA LEU A 38 77.33 18.18 -0.85
C LEU A 38 78.45 17.42 -0.10
N ASN A 39 79.38 16.77 -0.84
CA ASN A 39 80.84 16.96 -0.63
C ASN A 39 81.76 16.50 -1.80
N ASN A 40 82.51 17.47 -2.34
CA ASN A 40 83.91 17.56 -2.81
C ASN A 40 84.70 16.35 -3.38
N ASN A 41 85.27 16.52 -4.58
CA ASN A 41 86.69 16.89 -4.78
C ASN A 41 87.11 16.79 -6.26
N ALA A 42 87.68 17.87 -6.82
CA ALA A 42 88.96 17.88 -7.55
C ALA A 42 89.15 19.22 -8.30
N ALA A 43 90.23 19.92 -7.98
CA ALA A 43 90.95 20.78 -8.92
C ALA A 43 92.28 20.06 -9.21
N PRO A 44 92.90 20.17 -10.41
CA PRO A 44 93.45 21.46 -10.82
C PRO A 44 93.33 21.82 -12.31
N ASP A 45 93.54 23.12 -12.52
CA ASP A 45 93.69 23.87 -13.76
C ASP A 45 94.61 23.26 -14.83
N VAL A 46 94.17 23.37 -16.09
CA VAL A 46 95.04 23.53 -17.27
C VAL A 46 94.39 24.58 -18.19
N PRO A 47 95.13 25.57 -18.73
CA PRO A 47 94.56 26.78 -19.31
C PRO A 47 94.10 26.58 -20.77
N ALA A 48 93.06 27.32 -21.16
CA ALA A 48 92.65 27.56 -22.55
C ALA A 48 93.02 29.01 -22.93
N PRO A 49 92.91 29.48 -24.21
CA PRO A 49 92.39 28.78 -25.39
C PRO A 49 93.22 29.02 -26.69
N ALA A 50 92.90 28.27 -27.75
CA ALA A 50 93.04 28.71 -29.14
C ALA A 50 91.72 28.38 -29.87
N GLU A 51 91.08 29.39 -30.44
CA GLU A 51 89.79 29.30 -31.13
C GLU A 51 89.90 28.50 -32.43
N SER A 52 89.09 27.44 -32.57
CA SER A 52 88.92 26.66 -33.79
C SER A 52 87.54 26.95 -34.40
N GLU A 53 87.48 27.30 -35.69
CA GLU A 53 86.23 27.50 -36.41
C GLU A 53 85.38 26.21 -36.42
N GLU A 54 84.18 26.28 -35.88
CA GLU A 54 83.24 25.17 -35.72
C GLU A 54 82.78 24.63 -37.10
N THR A 55 83.08 23.36 -37.38
CA THR A 55 82.68 22.72 -38.65
C THR A 55 81.16 22.63 -38.79
N ALA A 56 80.62 22.61 -40.02
CA ALA A 56 79.16 22.55 -40.26
C ALA A 56 78.49 21.33 -39.61
N LEU A 57 79.21 20.21 -39.48
CA LEU A 57 78.75 19.01 -38.77
C LEU A 57 78.73 19.22 -37.25
N GLU A 58 79.74 19.89 -36.67
CA GLU A 58 79.73 20.26 -35.24
C GLU A 58 78.59 21.23 -34.91
N ARG A 59 78.28 22.20 -35.78
CA ARG A 59 77.12 23.09 -35.59
C ARG A 59 75.80 22.32 -35.63
N VAL A 60 75.65 21.35 -36.53
CA VAL A 60 74.44 20.51 -36.64
C VAL A 60 74.31 19.57 -35.45
N VAL A 61 75.40 18.94 -35.00
CA VAL A 61 75.43 18.07 -33.80
C VAL A 61 75.17 18.87 -32.52
N LYS A 62 75.73 20.08 -32.40
CA LYS A 62 75.49 20.99 -31.28
C LYS A 62 74.03 21.49 -31.27
N ARG A 63 73.45 21.77 -32.44
CA ARG A 63 72.04 22.14 -32.57
C ARG A 63 71.11 20.98 -32.18
N TYR A 64 71.36 19.77 -32.65
CA TYR A 64 70.55 18.61 -32.30
C TYR A 64 70.69 18.23 -30.81
N SER A 65 71.91 18.28 -30.25
CA SER A 65 72.12 18.02 -28.82
C SER A 65 71.48 19.07 -27.91
N ALA A 66 71.39 20.33 -28.34
CA ALA A 66 70.64 21.37 -27.63
C ALA A 66 69.13 21.09 -27.66
N VAL A 67 68.58 20.78 -28.85
CA VAL A 67 67.16 20.45 -29.03
C VAL A 67 66.76 19.21 -28.21
N PHE A 68 67.56 18.15 -28.18
CA PHE A 68 67.25 16.96 -27.36
C PHE A 68 67.28 17.25 -25.85
N LYS A 69 68.17 18.14 -25.38
CA LYS A 69 68.20 18.56 -23.98
C LYS A 69 66.97 19.39 -23.61
N GLU A 70 66.53 20.27 -24.51
CA GLU A 70 65.31 21.07 -24.33
C GLU A 70 64.07 20.17 -24.31
N VAL A 71 64.02 19.18 -25.20
CA VAL A 71 62.95 18.17 -25.20
C VAL A 71 62.95 17.36 -23.90
N ASP A 72 64.09 16.87 -23.41
CA ASP A 72 64.15 16.15 -22.12
C ASP A 72 63.70 17.02 -20.94
N ALA A 73 64.10 18.29 -20.91
CA ALA A 73 63.64 19.24 -19.91
C ALA A 73 62.12 19.49 -20.01
N ALA A 74 61.57 19.50 -21.22
CA ALA A 74 60.14 19.60 -21.47
C ALA A 74 59.40 18.34 -20.99
N LEU A 75 59.90 17.14 -21.27
CA LEU A 75 59.32 15.88 -20.78
C LEU A 75 59.26 15.85 -19.25
N PHE A 76 60.33 16.27 -18.58
CA PHE A 76 60.37 16.32 -17.13
C PHE A 76 59.35 17.32 -16.55
N LYS A 77 59.19 18.49 -17.19
CA LYS A 77 58.16 19.47 -16.80
C LYS A 77 56.75 18.93 -17.06
N ALA A 78 56.52 18.24 -18.18
CA ALA A 78 55.24 17.61 -18.49
C ALA A 78 54.85 16.55 -17.45
N ASP A 79 55.79 15.68 -17.02
CA ASP A 79 55.56 14.74 -15.93
C ASP A 79 55.22 15.46 -14.62
N GLY A 80 55.88 16.58 -14.32
CA GLY A 80 55.57 17.44 -13.18
C GLY A 80 54.16 18.04 -13.23
N TYR A 81 53.71 18.48 -14.41
CA TYR A 81 52.35 18.99 -14.61
C TYR A 81 51.29 17.89 -14.50
N ILE A 82 51.57 16.69 -15.01
CA ILE A 82 50.71 15.51 -14.79
C ILE A 82 50.61 15.24 -13.29
N ALA A 83 51.74 15.25 -12.55
CA ALA A 83 51.76 15.07 -11.09
C ALA A 83 50.86 16.05 -10.33
N GLN A 84 50.73 17.27 -10.84
CA GLN A 84 49.91 18.36 -10.28
C GLN A 84 48.46 18.36 -10.80
N GLY A 85 48.08 17.45 -11.69
CA GLY A 85 46.73 17.38 -12.27
C GLY A 85 46.48 18.37 -13.41
N ARG A 86 47.51 19.07 -13.90
CA ARG A 86 47.44 20.02 -15.02
C ARG A 86 47.69 19.29 -16.34
N THR A 87 46.80 18.38 -16.71
CA THR A 87 46.99 17.48 -17.87
C THR A 87 46.95 18.23 -19.20
N GLU A 88 46.10 19.25 -19.36
CA GLU A 88 46.06 20.07 -20.58
C GLU A 88 47.39 20.77 -20.89
N GLU A 89 48.02 21.36 -19.86
CA GLU A 89 49.31 22.03 -20.01
C GLU A 89 50.44 21.05 -20.29
N ALA A 90 50.39 19.85 -19.69
CA ALA A 90 51.32 18.78 -20.01
C ALA A 90 51.17 18.32 -21.46
N LEU A 91 49.93 18.15 -21.96
CA LEU A 91 49.66 17.76 -23.34
C LEU A 91 50.12 18.81 -24.36
N ALA A 92 49.90 20.09 -24.08
CA ALA A 92 50.39 21.20 -24.90
C ALA A 92 51.92 21.18 -24.99
N LEU A 93 52.60 21.04 -23.84
CA LEU A 93 54.06 21.03 -23.77
C LEU A 93 54.67 19.78 -24.43
N LEU A 94 53.99 18.64 -24.36
CA LEU A 94 54.36 17.43 -25.10
C LEU A 94 54.18 17.58 -26.61
N SER A 95 53.15 18.30 -27.07
CA SER A 95 52.95 18.59 -28.50
C SER A 95 54.01 19.55 -29.06
N GLU A 96 54.41 20.54 -28.26
CA GLU A 96 55.50 21.46 -28.59
C GLU A 96 56.84 20.70 -28.66
N ALA A 97 57.13 19.85 -27.67
CA ALA A 97 58.31 19.00 -27.65
C ALA A 97 58.35 18.01 -28.84
N GLU A 98 57.21 17.46 -29.24
CA GLU A 98 57.08 16.60 -30.42
C GLU A 98 57.38 17.36 -31.72
N SER A 99 56.91 18.61 -31.84
CA SER A 99 57.14 19.46 -33.01
C SER A 99 58.59 19.95 -33.14
N ALA A 100 59.31 20.07 -32.02
CA ALA A 100 60.72 20.46 -31.98
C ALA A 100 61.67 19.31 -32.38
N LEU A 101 61.19 18.05 -32.35
CA LEU A 101 62.02 16.88 -32.64
C LEU A 101 62.33 16.76 -34.15
N PRO A 102 63.61 16.59 -34.52
CA PRO A 102 63.98 16.34 -35.91
C PRO A 102 63.49 14.99 -36.42
N ASP A 103 63.25 14.85 -37.72
CA ASP A 103 62.84 13.57 -38.30
C ASP A 103 64.04 12.68 -38.59
N ASN A 104 64.57 12.04 -37.53
CA ASN A 104 65.71 11.13 -37.60
C ASN A 104 65.59 9.98 -36.59
N VAL A 105 66.42 8.94 -36.77
CA VAL A 105 66.41 7.73 -35.92
C VAL A 105 66.72 8.04 -34.44
N ALA A 106 67.50 9.09 -34.17
CA ALA A 106 67.82 9.51 -32.80
C ALA A 106 66.61 10.09 -32.04
N SER A 107 65.56 10.53 -32.75
CA SER A 107 64.36 11.14 -32.18
C SER A 107 63.28 10.13 -31.81
N VAL A 108 63.36 8.90 -32.35
CA VAL A 108 62.44 7.79 -32.06
C VAL A 108 62.25 7.53 -30.56
N PRO A 109 63.31 7.38 -29.73
CA PRO A 109 63.14 7.13 -28.29
C PRO A 109 62.47 8.30 -27.55
N PHE A 110 62.59 9.53 -28.05
CA PHE A 110 61.92 10.69 -27.47
C PHE A 110 60.43 10.71 -27.85
N ARG A 111 60.09 10.35 -29.09
CA ARG A 111 58.69 10.18 -29.52
C ARG A 111 57.97 9.08 -28.72
N ASP A 112 58.65 7.96 -28.47
CA ASP A 112 58.11 6.87 -27.65
C ASP A 112 57.84 7.32 -26.20
N LYS A 113 58.78 8.07 -25.60
CA LYS A 113 58.59 8.67 -24.28
C LYS A 113 57.43 9.67 -24.26
N ILE A 114 57.32 10.53 -25.28
CA ILE A 114 56.20 11.48 -25.41
C ILE A 114 54.87 10.74 -25.48
N ALA A 115 54.77 9.69 -26.29
CA ALA A 115 53.56 8.89 -26.43
C ALA A 115 53.16 8.23 -25.09
N LEU A 116 54.14 7.69 -24.35
CA LEU A 116 53.91 7.08 -23.05
C LEU A 116 53.43 8.10 -22.00
N ILE A 117 54.05 9.28 -21.95
CA ILE A 117 53.67 10.36 -21.02
C ILE A 117 52.29 10.93 -21.40
N ARG A 118 52.01 11.09 -22.70
CA ARG A 118 50.70 11.50 -23.22
C ARG A 118 49.61 10.51 -22.84
N GLN A 119 49.88 9.21 -22.96
CA GLN A 119 48.94 8.17 -22.52
C GLN A 119 48.65 8.26 -21.02
N ARG A 120 49.68 8.43 -20.18
CA ARG A 120 49.49 8.62 -18.73
C ARG A 120 48.69 9.89 -18.38
N ALA A 121 48.89 10.98 -19.12
CA ALA A 121 48.12 12.21 -18.94
C ALA A 121 46.63 11.96 -19.21
N ILE A 122 46.32 11.26 -20.31
CA ILE A 122 44.95 10.90 -20.70
C ILE A 122 44.32 9.94 -19.68
N GLU A 123 45.05 8.91 -19.23
CA GLU A 123 44.56 7.95 -18.22
C GLU A 123 44.27 8.64 -16.88
N ARG A 124 45.11 9.59 -16.47
CA ARG A 124 44.91 10.38 -15.26
C ARG A 124 43.71 11.32 -15.39
N GLU A 125 43.56 11.99 -16.51
CA GLU A 125 42.42 12.88 -16.77
C GLU A 125 41.10 12.10 -16.82
N ALA A 126 41.08 10.94 -17.48
CA ALA A 126 39.93 10.03 -17.46
C ALA A 126 39.59 9.54 -16.04
N GLY A 127 40.61 9.21 -15.24
CA GLY A 127 40.41 8.82 -13.84
C GLY A 127 39.91 9.96 -12.93
N VAL A 128 40.39 11.18 -13.15
CA VAL A 128 39.94 12.38 -12.42
C VAL A 128 38.53 12.78 -12.82
N ASN A 129 38.21 12.79 -14.12
CA ASN A 129 36.87 13.09 -14.62
C ASN A 129 35.84 12.06 -14.14
N ALA A 130 36.18 10.77 -14.18
CA ALA A 130 35.31 9.72 -13.62
C ALA A 130 35.09 9.88 -12.10
N SER A 131 36.11 10.34 -11.35
CA SER A 131 35.98 10.64 -9.92
C SER A 131 35.12 11.86 -9.64
N LEU A 132 35.28 12.94 -10.41
CA LEU A 132 34.50 14.18 -10.29
C LEU A 132 33.03 13.95 -10.65
N GLU A 133 32.75 13.21 -11.73
CA GLU A 133 31.38 12.83 -12.09
C GLU A 133 30.73 11.94 -11.02
N ALA A 134 31.49 11.00 -10.44
CA ALA A 134 31.00 10.19 -9.32
C ALA A 134 30.74 11.03 -8.06
N GLU A 135 31.59 12.00 -7.74
CA GLU A 135 31.40 12.95 -6.64
C GLU A 135 30.15 13.82 -6.84
N ASP A 136 29.97 14.40 -8.03
CA ASP A 136 28.79 15.20 -8.37
C ASP A 136 27.50 14.37 -8.30
N MET A 137 27.53 13.11 -8.74
CA MET A 137 26.40 12.18 -8.61
C MET A 137 26.09 11.85 -7.14
N ILE A 138 27.10 11.68 -6.30
CA ILE A 138 26.93 11.43 -4.86
C ILE A 138 26.37 12.67 -4.15
N ASP A 139 26.87 13.85 -4.49
CA ASP A 139 26.42 15.11 -3.89
C ASP A 139 25.00 15.47 -4.31
N THR A 140 24.64 15.26 -5.58
CA THR A 140 23.26 15.43 -6.03
C THR A 140 22.31 14.44 -5.35
N ALA A 141 22.69 13.17 -5.19
CA ALA A 141 21.90 12.17 -4.46
C ALA A 141 21.77 12.53 -2.97
N ARG A 142 22.86 12.97 -2.33
CA ARG A 142 22.87 13.44 -0.94
C ARG A 142 21.93 14.63 -0.74
N ASN A 143 21.97 15.61 -1.65
CA ASN A 143 21.10 16.78 -1.61
C ASN A 143 19.61 16.41 -1.81
N ARG A 144 19.31 15.46 -2.71
CA ARG A 144 17.95 14.93 -2.88
C ARG A 144 17.45 14.26 -1.59
N ASN A 145 18.25 13.36 -1.00
CA ASN A 145 17.88 12.68 0.23
C ASN A 145 17.69 13.67 1.39
N ARG A 146 18.57 14.67 1.51
CA ARG A 146 18.44 15.74 2.52
C ARG A 146 17.15 16.53 2.33
N ASN A 147 16.82 16.92 1.11
CA ASN A 147 15.58 17.64 0.81
C ASN A 147 14.33 16.78 1.10
N ALA A 148 14.39 15.49 0.81
CA ALA A 148 13.31 14.54 1.12
C ALA A 148 13.10 14.42 2.64
N ILE A 149 14.17 14.32 3.44
CA ILE A 149 14.10 14.31 4.90
C ILE A 149 13.46 15.61 5.41
N LEU A 150 13.91 16.77 4.94
CA LEU A 150 13.32 18.08 5.33
C LEU A 150 11.85 18.24 4.93
N MET A 151 11.40 17.57 3.88
CA MET A 151 9.98 17.53 3.51
C MET A 151 9.20 16.56 4.41
N ALA A 152 9.76 15.40 4.70
CA ALA A 152 9.16 14.43 5.62
C ALA A 152 8.99 15.03 7.02
N ASP A 153 10.00 15.74 7.56
CA ASP A 153 9.93 16.43 8.86
C ASP A 153 8.78 17.44 8.91
N ARG A 154 8.57 18.20 7.83
CA ARG A 154 7.44 19.13 7.73
C ARG A 154 6.10 18.40 7.80
N TYR A 155 5.95 17.31 7.06
CA TYR A 155 4.72 16.50 7.11
C TYR A 155 4.52 15.80 8.47
N ILE A 156 5.59 15.41 9.15
CA ILE A 156 5.54 14.87 10.52
C ILE A 156 4.98 15.93 11.48
N GLU A 157 5.50 17.16 11.42
CA GLU A 157 5.01 18.25 12.27
C GLU A 157 3.57 18.65 11.95
N GLU A 158 3.18 18.70 10.67
CA GLU A 158 1.79 18.92 10.26
C GLU A 158 0.88 17.83 10.80
N ALA A 159 1.27 16.55 10.69
CA ALA A 159 0.50 15.44 11.20
C ALA A 159 0.35 15.49 12.73
N LYS A 160 1.41 15.84 13.47
CA LYS A 160 1.35 16.06 14.93
C LYS A 160 0.40 17.19 15.29
N ASP A 161 0.43 18.29 14.56
CA ASP A 161 -0.44 19.45 14.79
C ASP A 161 -1.92 19.13 14.51
N HIS A 162 -2.20 18.42 13.42
CA HIS A 162 -3.54 17.91 13.11
C HIS A 162 -4.03 16.91 14.16
N LEU A 163 -3.17 16.01 14.63
CA LEU A 163 -3.49 15.05 15.69
C LEU A 163 -3.83 15.75 17.00
N LYS A 164 -3.06 16.77 17.41
CA LYS A 164 -3.35 17.59 18.61
C LYS A 164 -4.74 18.25 18.52
N ARG A 165 -5.15 18.67 17.33
CA ARG A 165 -6.47 19.27 17.07
C ARG A 165 -7.58 18.23 16.82
N MET A 166 -7.29 16.93 16.94
CA MET A 166 -8.20 15.83 16.65
C MET A 166 -8.77 15.83 15.21
N ARG A 167 -8.05 16.45 14.27
CA ARG A 167 -8.34 16.43 12.83
C ARG A 167 -7.74 15.17 12.22
N LEU A 168 -8.36 14.03 12.52
CA LEU A 168 -7.79 12.71 12.24
C LEU A 168 -7.60 12.43 10.74
N PRO A 169 -8.52 12.78 9.82
CA PRO A 169 -8.32 12.57 8.38
C PRO A 169 -7.14 13.36 7.80
N GLU A 170 -6.96 14.59 8.26
CA GLU A 170 -5.85 15.44 7.85
C GLU A 170 -4.53 14.94 8.44
N ALA A 171 -4.56 14.46 9.69
CA ALA A 171 -3.41 13.83 10.34
C ALA A 171 -2.96 12.55 9.61
N THR A 172 -3.90 11.68 9.20
CA THR A 172 -3.57 10.47 8.42
C THR A 172 -3.00 10.81 7.07
N ALA A 173 -3.56 11.79 6.36
CA ALA A 173 -3.04 12.24 5.07
C ALA A 173 -1.60 12.76 5.18
N ALA A 174 -1.32 13.63 6.15
CA ALA A 174 0.02 14.16 6.38
C ALA A 174 1.02 13.07 6.78
N ALA A 175 0.67 12.17 7.70
CA ALA A 175 1.53 11.05 8.10
C ALA A 175 1.80 10.06 6.96
N SER A 176 0.85 9.90 6.02
CA SER A 176 1.02 9.07 4.83
C SER A 176 2.04 9.70 3.87
N LYS A 177 1.94 11.01 3.62
CA LYS A 177 2.89 11.77 2.80
C LYS A 177 4.30 11.74 3.40
N ALA A 178 4.42 11.90 4.73
CA ALA A 178 5.70 11.78 5.41
C ALA A 178 6.38 10.44 5.11
N ARG A 179 5.64 9.34 5.21
CA ARG A 179 6.14 7.99 4.92
C ARG A 179 6.55 7.79 3.46
N GLU A 180 5.81 8.38 2.53
CA GLU A 180 6.06 8.25 1.09
C GLU A 180 7.34 8.99 0.67
N VAL A 181 7.56 10.19 1.22
CA VAL A 181 8.71 11.03 0.88
C VAL A 181 9.97 10.58 1.60
N LEU A 182 9.86 9.97 2.78
CA LEU A 182 11.00 9.58 3.58
C LEU A 182 11.79 8.44 2.89
N PRO A 183 13.08 8.65 2.56
CA PRO A 183 13.87 7.62 1.91
C PRO A 183 14.14 6.44 2.86
N ILE A 184 14.32 5.25 2.29
CA ILE A 184 14.63 4.04 3.07
C ILE A 184 16.14 3.91 3.20
N LEU A 185 16.71 4.53 4.23
CA LEU A 185 18.14 4.54 4.51
C LEU A 185 18.42 4.14 5.97
N PRO A 186 19.61 3.58 6.28
CA PRO A 186 20.02 3.32 7.66
C PRO A 186 20.07 4.58 8.53
N SER A 187 20.30 5.75 7.92
CA SER A 187 20.35 7.04 8.61
C SER A 187 18.97 7.60 8.95
N THR A 188 17.90 7.09 8.33
CA THR A 188 16.52 7.60 8.49
C THR A 188 15.65 6.69 9.34
N THR A 189 16.25 5.72 10.04
CA THR A 189 15.51 4.72 10.83
C THR A 189 14.76 5.37 11.98
N ALA A 190 15.33 6.40 12.62
CA ALA A 190 14.68 7.14 13.69
C ALA A 190 13.42 7.85 13.20
N GLU A 191 13.49 8.52 12.05
CA GLU A 191 12.37 9.23 11.42
C GLU A 191 11.30 8.23 10.96
N GLN A 192 11.68 7.06 10.46
CA GLN A 192 10.74 5.99 10.11
C GLN A 192 9.99 5.47 11.35
N GLU A 193 10.71 5.22 12.44
CA GLU A 193 10.12 4.84 13.72
C GLU A 193 9.18 5.91 14.26
N GLU A 194 9.55 7.18 14.12
CA GLU A 194 8.72 8.32 14.51
C GLU A 194 7.43 8.39 13.68
N VAL A 195 7.51 8.26 12.36
CA VAL A 195 6.33 8.22 11.48
C VAL A 195 5.44 7.02 11.82
N ASN A 196 6.02 5.85 12.10
CA ASN A 196 5.26 4.68 12.52
C ASN A 196 4.57 4.90 13.87
N LEU A 197 5.26 5.50 14.84
CA LEU A 197 4.69 5.85 16.13
C LEU A 197 3.55 6.85 15.98
N LEU A 198 3.72 7.87 15.15
CA LEU A 198 2.70 8.87 14.87
C LEU A 198 1.46 8.24 14.21
N ARG A 199 1.64 7.37 13.22
CA ARG A 199 0.53 6.62 12.60
C ARG A 199 -0.19 5.75 13.61
N ALA A 200 0.54 5.07 14.49
CA ALA A 200 -0.05 4.28 15.56
C ALA A 200 -0.82 5.15 16.58
N GLN A 201 -0.34 6.36 16.89
CA GLN A 201 -1.06 7.33 17.72
C GLN A 201 -2.35 7.81 17.04
N ILE A 202 -2.32 8.06 15.73
CA ILE A 202 -3.52 8.42 14.97
C ILE A 202 -4.54 7.27 14.97
N SER A 203 -4.12 6.03 14.70
CA SER A 203 -5.00 4.85 14.82
C SER A 203 -5.52 4.67 16.25
N ALA A 204 -4.73 4.98 17.28
CA ALA A 204 -5.19 4.96 18.67
C ALA A 204 -6.24 6.05 18.97
N ALA A 205 -6.17 7.21 18.32
CA ALA A 205 -7.19 8.25 18.43
C ALA A 205 -8.50 7.84 17.74
N TYR A 206 -8.41 7.19 16.57
CA TYR A 206 -9.58 6.54 15.95
C TYR A 206 -10.18 5.44 16.81
N PHE A 207 -9.32 4.61 17.43
CA PHE A 207 -9.73 3.61 18.40
C PHE A 207 -10.51 4.23 19.57
N GLN A 208 -10.03 5.34 20.14
CA GLN A 208 -10.74 6.03 21.22
C GLN A 208 -12.13 6.51 20.76
N ARG A 209 -12.22 7.09 19.57
CA ARG A 209 -13.50 7.51 18.99
C ARG A 209 -14.45 6.32 18.77
N ALA A 210 -13.93 5.18 18.32
CA ALA A 210 -14.71 3.95 18.16
C ALA A 210 -15.20 3.40 19.51
N VAL A 211 -14.35 3.46 20.54
CA VAL A 211 -14.70 3.10 21.93
C VAL A 211 -15.78 4.03 22.50
N GLU A 212 -15.68 5.34 22.26
CA GLU A 212 -16.69 6.33 22.64
C GLU A 212 -18.02 6.09 21.93
N ASN A 213 -17.97 5.78 20.63
CA ASN A 213 -19.11 5.40 19.82
C ASN A 213 -19.65 3.99 20.13
N ARG A 214 -19.01 3.26 21.05
CA ARG A 214 -19.35 1.87 21.42
C ARG A 214 -19.37 0.90 20.24
N SER A 215 -18.48 1.11 19.26
CA SER A 215 -18.30 0.24 18.09
C SER A 215 -17.12 -0.71 18.30
N PRO A 216 -17.33 -1.94 18.81
CA PRO A 216 -16.23 -2.86 19.14
C PRO A 216 -15.50 -3.38 17.88
N THR A 217 -16.20 -3.51 16.76
CA THR A 217 -15.62 -3.98 15.48
C THR A 217 -14.61 -2.97 14.93
N GLU A 218 -14.97 -1.69 14.93
CA GLU A 218 -14.07 -0.59 14.53
C GLU A 218 -12.91 -0.43 15.51
N ALA A 219 -13.18 -0.51 16.82
CA ALA A 219 -12.12 -0.47 17.82
C ALA A 219 -11.12 -1.62 17.60
N GLU A 220 -11.59 -2.83 17.31
CA GLU A 220 -10.70 -3.96 17.02
C GLU A 220 -9.89 -3.77 15.74
N SER A 221 -10.46 -3.18 14.69
CA SER A 221 -9.71 -2.91 13.45
C SER A 221 -8.58 -1.91 13.69
N TYR A 222 -8.84 -0.81 14.40
CA TYR A 222 -7.81 0.17 14.73
C TYR A 222 -6.74 -0.40 15.69
N LEU A 223 -7.13 -1.26 16.64
CA LEU A 223 -6.16 -1.96 17.49
C LEU A 223 -5.24 -2.88 16.67
N ARG A 224 -5.79 -3.57 15.65
CA ARG A 224 -5.03 -4.40 14.72
C ARG A 224 -4.07 -3.58 13.85
N GLU A 225 -4.48 -2.39 13.40
CA GLU A 225 -3.58 -1.47 12.70
C GLU A 225 -2.38 -1.08 13.58
N VAL A 226 -2.61 -0.73 14.84
CA VAL A 226 -1.53 -0.42 15.80
C VAL A 226 -0.60 -1.62 15.97
N LYS A 227 -1.14 -2.84 16.07
CA LYS A 227 -0.35 -4.09 16.11
C LYS A 227 0.55 -4.22 14.88
N ASN A 228 0.01 -3.97 13.70
CA ASN A 228 0.73 -4.14 12.43
C ASN A 228 1.84 -3.08 12.25
N ILE A 229 1.67 -1.89 12.81
CA ILE A 229 2.65 -0.80 12.68
C ILE A 229 3.81 -0.96 13.68
N LEU A 230 3.51 -1.25 14.95
CA LEU A 230 4.52 -1.27 16.03
C LEU A 230 4.95 -2.67 16.47
N GLY A 231 4.19 -3.70 16.11
CA GLY A 231 4.39 -5.07 16.57
C GLY A 231 3.67 -5.39 17.88
N GLU A 232 3.52 -6.69 18.15
CA GLU A 232 2.74 -7.24 19.27
C GLU A 232 3.36 -6.97 20.65
N ASN A 233 4.68 -6.81 20.72
CA ASN A 233 5.41 -6.63 21.97
C ASN A 233 5.62 -5.16 22.35
N HIS A 234 5.22 -4.22 21.48
CA HIS A 234 5.44 -2.81 21.74
C HIS A 234 4.57 -2.33 22.92
N ARG A 235 5.17 -1.67 23.91
CA ARG A 235 4.50 -1.23 25.15
C ARG A 235 3.21 -0.46 24.89
N PHE A 236 3.20 0.42 23.87
CA PHE A 236 2.02 1.18 23.48
C PHE A 236 0.85 0.28 23.07
N TYR A 237 1.10 -0.71 22.22
CA TYR A 237 0.08 -1.67 21.77
C TYR A 237 -0.43 -2.51 22.94
N VAL A 238 0.47 -3.05 23.78
CA VAL A 238 0.09 -3.86 24.94
C VAL A 238 -0.82 -3.09 25.89
N ASN A 239 -0.51 -1.82 26.17
CA ASN A 239 -1.36 -0.98 27.00
C ASN A 239 -2.74 -0.73 26.37
N LEU A 240 -2.77 -0.47 25.06
CA LEU A 240 -4.02 -0.23 24.33
C LEU A 240 -4.89 -1.50 24.28
N LYS A 241 -4.27 -2.66 24.06
CA LYS A 241 -4.91 -3.98 24.09
C LYS A 241 -5.52 -4.27 25.46
N ASN A 242 -4.75 -4.11 26.54
CA ASN A 242 -5.26 -4.33 27.90
C ASN A 242 -6.44 -3.40 28.23
N TYR A 243 -6.34 -2.12 27.82
CA TYR A 243 -7.46 -1.19 27.93
C TYR A 243 -8.68 -1.66 27.14
N TYR A 244 -8.50 -2.13 25.90
CA TYR A 244 -9.58 -2.67 25.07
C TYR A 244 -10.22 -3.91 25.70
N GLU A 245 -9.45 -4.82 26.27
CA GLU A 245 -9.97 -6.02 26.95
C GLU A 245 -10.80 -5.66 28.19
N ASP A 246 -10.32 -4.72 29.02
CA ASP A 246 -11.06 -4.20 30.17
C ASP A 246 -12.31 -3.44 29.75
N TRP A 247 -12.19 -2.61 28.72
CA TRP A 247 -13.33 -1.94 28.11
C TRP A 247 -14.33 -2.96 27.56
N ARG A 248 -13.90 -4.02 26.89
CA ARG A 248 -14.78 -5.05 26.34
C ARG A 248 -15.49 -5.83 27.44
N LYS A 249 -14.83 -6.11 28.57
CA LYS A 249 -15.48 -6.73 29.74
C LYS A 249 -16.58 -5.82 30.33
N THR A 250 -16.32 -4.51 30.40
CA THR A 250 -17.28 -3.53 30.94
C THR A 250 -18.37 -3.13 29.94
N ALA A 251 -18.04 -3.03 28.66
CA ALA A 251 -18.96 -2.80 27.55
C ALA A 251 -19.82 -4.05 27.28
N SER A 252 -19.30 -5.26 27.46
CA SER A 252 -20.10 -6.49 27.40
C SER A 252 -21.12 -6.58 28.54
N ALA A 253 -20.94 -5.83 29.64
CA ALA A 253 -21.97 -5.67 30.65
C ALA A 253 -23.09 -4.69 30.21
N TYR A 254 -22.91 -3.94 29.11
CA TYR A 254 -23.81 -2.92 28.61
C TYR A 254 -23.71 -2.73 27.07
N ASN A 255 -23.79 -3.81 26.29
CA ASN A 255 -23.88 -3.69 24.82
C ASN A 255 -25.22 -4.19 24.29
N PRO A 256 -26.28 -3.35 24.31
CA PRO A 256 -27.52 -3.67 23.64
C PRO A 256 -27.35 -3.82 22.13
N TYR A 257 -26.30 -3.31 21.47
CA TYR A 257 -26.18 -3.35 20.01
C TYR A 257 -25.63 -4.66 19.43
N THR A 258 -24.78 -5.40 20.16
CA THR A 258 -24.41 -6.79 19.78
C THR A 258 -25.46 -7.79 20.21
N LEU A 259 -26.28 -7.45 21.22
CA LEU A 259 -27.54 -8.16 21.46
C LEU A 259 -28.51 -7.87 20.31
N ASN A 260 -28.62 -6.62 19.83
CA ASN A 260 -29.56 -6.21 18.78
C ASN A 260 -29.37 -6.93 17.46
N ALA A 261 -28.18 -7.32 17.00
CA ALA A 261 -28.11 -8.05 15.71
C ALA A 261 -28.70 -9.48 15.80
N ALA A 262 -28.45 -10.17 16.92
CA ALA A 262 -29.02 -11.49 17.19
C ALA A 262 -30.49 -11.37 17.62
N LEU A 263 -30.82 -10.37 18.44
CA LEU A 263 -32.15 -10.07 18.91
C LEU A 263 -33.04 -9.51 17.78
N GLU A 264 -32.53 -8.71 16.85
CA GLU A 264 -33.25 -8.30 15.63
C GLU A 264 -33.47 -9.48 14.70
N ARG A 265 -32.53 -10.42 14.63
CA ARG A 265 -32.72 -11.66 13.88
C ARG A 265 -33.81 -12.50 14.53
N ASP A 266 -33.75 -12.69 15.84
CA ASP A 266 -34.74 -13.43 16.62
C ASP A 266 -36.10 -12.70 16.63
N GLU A 267 -36.14 -11.37 16.63
CA GLU A 267 -37.35 -10.53 16.53
C GLU A 267 -37.96 -10.59 15.13
N ARG A 268 -37.15 -10.58 14.07
CA ARG A 268 -37.64 -10.81 12.69
C ARG A 268 -38.13 -12.25 12.53
N GLU A 269 -37.41 -13.22 13.08
CA GLU A 269 -37.78 -14.63 13.04
C GLU A 269 -39.08 -14.86 13.82
N THR A 270 -39.22 -14.35 15.04
CA THR A 270 -40.47 -14.38 15.81
C THR A 270 -41.61 -13.65 15.09
N ALA A 271 -41.39 -12.46 14.51
CA ALA A 271 -42.41 -11.74 13.76
C ALA A 271 -42.88 -12.54 12.53
N THR A 272 -41.96 -13.16 11.78
CA THR A 272 -42.33 -14.01 10.64
C THR A 272 -43.04 -15.29 11.05
N LEU A 273 -42.60 -15.95 12.12
CA LEU A 273 -43.26 -17.14 12.68
C LEU A 273 -44.66 -16.80 13.20
N LEU A 274 -44.83 -15.66 13.84
CA LEU A 274 -46.11 -15.16 14.32
C LEU A 274 -47.05 -14.83 13.15
N ALA A 275 -46.55 -14.18 12.09
CA ALA A 275 -47.34 -13.91 10.89
C ALA A 275 -47.79 -15.22 10.21
N LYS A 276 -46.92 -16.23 10.14
CA LYS A 276 -47.26 -17.57 9.64
C LYS A 276 -48.30 -18.26 10.52
N ALA A 277 -48.14 -18.21 11.84
CA ALA A 277 -49.10 -18.79 12.79
C ALA A 277 -50.49 -18.17 12.64
N LYS A 278 -50.57 -16.83 12.51
CA LYS A 278 -51.82 -16.11 12.27
C LYS A 278 -52.43 -16.48 10.93
N ALA A 279 -51.63 -16.55 9.87
CA ALA A 279 -52.12 -16.95 8.55
C ALA A 279 -52.71 -18.36 8.55
N LEU A 280 -52.04 -19.32 9.19
CA LEU A 280 -52.52 -20.70 9.32
C LEU A 280 -53.79 -20.78 10.18
N TYR A 281 -53.85 -20.00 11.27
CA TYR A 281 -55.05 -19.89 12.09
C TYR A 281 -56.24 -19.35 11.28
N LEU A 282 -56.04 -18.30 10.48
CA LEU A 282 -57.08 -17.74 9.62
C LEU A 282 -57.50 -18.67 8.47
N TYR A 283 -56.57 -19.51 7.99
CA TYR A 283 -56.85 -20.57 7.03
C TYR A 283 -57.57 -21.78 7.67
N GLY A 284 -57.60 -21.84 9.00
CA GLY A 284 -58.25 -22.89 9.78
C GLY A 284 -57.38 -24.13 10.04
N ASP A 285 -56.08 -24.07 9.75
CA ASP A 285 -55.11 -25.08 10.19
C ASP A 285 -54.67 -24.80 11.63
N LEU A 286 -55.53 -25.20 12.58
CA LEU A 286 -55.34 -24.96 14.01
C LEU A 286 -54.12 -25.71 14.58
N GLN A 287 -53.84 -26.92 14.10
CA GLN A 287 -52.72 -27.74 14.56
C GLN A 287 -51.38 -27.21 14.04
N GLY A 288 -51.32 -26.79 12.77
CA GLY A 288 -50.16 -26.10 12.20
C GLY A 288 -49.88 -24.78 12.90
N ALA A 289 -50.91 -23.96 13.12
CA ALA A 289 -50.78 -22.69 13.83
C ALA A 289 -50.23 -22.87 15.25
N LEU A 290 -50.69 -23.88 15.99
CA LEU A 290 -50.23 -24.17 17.36
C LEU A 290 -48.71 -24.45 17.41
N ARG A 291 -48.19 -25.24 16.46
CA ARG A 291 -46.73 -25.52 16.37
C ARG A 291 -45.91 -24.26 16.14
N PHE A 292 -46.38 -23.33 15.30
CA PHE A 292 -45.68 -22.08 15.06
C PHE A 292 -45.75 -21.14 16.28
N TYR A 293 -46.87 -21.09 17.00
CA TYR A 293 -46.94 -20.36 18.27
C TYR A 293 -45.99 -20.93 19.34
N ASP A 294 -45.85 -22.25 19.44
CA ASP A 294 -44.87 -22.89 20.33
C ASP A 294 -43.42 -22.55 19.95
N ASN A 295 -43.12 -22.51 18.65
CA ASN A 295 -41.82 -22.07 18.17
C ASN A 295 -41.56 -20.59 18.52
N VAL A 296 -42.54 -19.69 18.38
CA VAL A 296 -42.39 -18.29 18.82
C VAL A 296 -42.05 -18.20 20.30
N LEU A 297 -42.68 -19.02 21.15
CA LEU A 297 -42.43 -19.05 22.59
C LEU A 297 -41.06 -19.65 22.97
N LEU A 298 -40.42 -20.39 22.06
CA LEU A 298 -39.05 -20.87 22.24
C LEU A 298 -38.02 -19.73 22.09
N TYR A 299 -38.28 -18.78 21.18
CA TYR A 299 -37.44 -17.61 20.97
C TYR A 299 -37.79 -16.45 21.91
N ASP A 300 -39.09 -16.20 22.14
CA ASP A 300 -39.61 -15.19 23.07
C ASP A 300 -40.65 -15.81 24.00
N ALA A 301 -40.18 -16.30 25.15
CA ALA A 301 -41.02 -16.92 26.18
C ALA A 301 -42.05 -15.95 26.80
N ASN A 302 -41.88 -14.63 26.63
CA ASN A 302 -42.76 -13.60 27.19
C ASN A 302 -43.72 -13.00 26.17
N ASN A 303 -43.75 -13.51 24.93
CA ASN A 303 -44.62 -13.01 23.89
C ASN A 303 -46.11 -13.12 24.26
N ALA A 304 -46.75 -11.98 24.56
CA ALA A 304 -48.14 -11.94 24.97
C ALA A 304 -49.09 -12.42 23.85
N GLU A 305 -48.75 -12.11 22.59
CA GLU A 305 -49.59 -12.42 21.45
C GLU A 305 -49.55 -13.93 21.11
N ALA A 306 -48.39 -14.57 21.17
CA ALA A 306 -48.28 -16.01 20.98
C ALA A 306 -49.00 -16.80 22.08
N LYS A 307 -48.91 -16.36 23.35
CA LYS A 307 -49.67 -16.96 24.48
C LYS A 307 -51.18 -16.83 24.28
N ALA A 308 -51.65 -15.65 23.87
CA ALA A 308 -53.06 -15.41 23.59
C ALA A 308 -53.56 -16.25 22.39
N GLY A 309 -52.78 -16.34 21.31
CA GLY A 309 -53.09 -17.17 20.15
C GLY A 309 -53.20 -18.66 20.49
N LYS A 310 -52.24 -19.17 21.28
CA LYS A 310 -52.26 -20.55 21.78
C LYS A 310 -53.49 -20.82 22.64
N LEU A 311 -53.80 -19.92 23.59
CA LEU A 311 -54.98 -20.05 24.45
C LEU A 311 -56.27 -20.10 23.61
N LYS A 312 -56.41 -19.20 22.64
CA LYS A 312 -57.57 -19.16 21.75
C LYS A 312 -57.73 -20.46 20.96
N ILE A 313 -56.65 -20.98 20.39
CA ILE A 313 -56.69 -22.27 19.69
C ILE A 313 -57.08 -23.41 20.65
N THR A 314 -56.53 -23.44 21.86
CA THR A 314 -56.90 -24.48 22.84
C THR A 314 -58.37 -24.41 23.26
N GLN A 315 -58.95 -23.22 23.34
CA GLN A 315 -60.38 -23.04 23.60
C GLN A 315 -61.23 -23.59 22.46
N VAL A 316 -60.89 -23.25 21.21
CA VAL A 316 -61.56 -23.78 20.01
C VAL A 316 -61.45 -25.30 19.93
N LEU A 317 -60.26 -25.87 20.18
CA LEU A 317 -60.05 -27.32 20.17
C LEU A 317 -60.77 -28.04 21.32
N SER A 318 -60.97 -27.38 22.46
CA SER A 318 -61.68 -27.94 23.60
C SER A 318 -63.20 -27.83 23.46
N ASN A 319 -63.72 -27.00 22.56
CA ASN A 319 -65.14 -26.82 22.30
C ASN A 319 -65.55 -27.53 20.99
N PRO A 320 -66.26 -28.67 21.06
CA PRO A 320 -66.59 -29.47 19.87
C PRO A 320 -67.36 -28.70 18.80
N ALA A 321 -68.29 -27.82 19.18
CA ALA A 321 -69.10 -27.06 18.24
C ALA A 321 -68.28 -26.00 17.48
N GLU A 322 -67.37 -25.31 18.17
CA GLU A 322 -66.46 -24.35 17.53
C GLU A 322 -65.41 -25.04 16.67
N TYR A 323 -64.92 -26.20 17.12
CA TYR A 323 -64.00 -27.02 16.34
C TYR A 323 -64.61 -27.48 15.01
N GLU A 324 -65.84 -27.99 15.03
CA GLU A 324 -66.56 -28.39 13.81
C GLU A 324 -66.81 -27.19 12.87
N HIS A 325 -67.13 -26.03 13.42
CA HIS A 325 -67.28 -24.80 12.64
C HIS A 325 -65.96 -24.36 11.98
N GLU A 326 -64.84 -24.40 12.69
CA GLU A 326 -63.53 -24.07 12.10
C GLU A 326 -63.03 -25.13 11.11
N LEU A 327 -63.36 -26.41 11.33
CA LEU A 327 -63.06 -27.50 10.39
C LEU A 327 -63.86 -27.38 9.08
N THR A 328 -65.16 -27.08 9.17
CA THR A 328 -65.98 -26.82 7.99
C THR A 328 -65.52 -25.56 7.24
N ARG A 329 -65.17 -24.50 7.97
CA ARG A 329 -64.56 -23.31 7.37
C ARG A 329 -63.25 -23.62 6.66
N SER A 330 -62.34 -24.36 7.28
CA SER A 330 -61.02 -24.68 6.68
C SER A 330 -61.16 -25.55 5.44
N THR A 331 -62.04 -26.55 5.47
CA THR A 331 -62.35 -27.39 4.30
C THR A 331 -62.96 -26.57 3.15
N LEU A 332 -63.83 -25.60 3.44
CA LEU A 332 -64.36 -24.67 2.45
C LEU A 332 -63.28 -23.72 1.89
N LEU A 333 -62.39 -23.19 2.72
CA LEU A 333 -61.28 -22.36 2.26
C LEU A 333 -60.30 -23.15 1.39
N ASN A 334 -60.03 -24.40 1.75
CA ASN A 334 -59.17 -25.29 0.97
C ASN A 334 -59.81 -25.68 -0.36
N SER A 335 -61.10 -26.05 -0.37
CA SER A 335 -61.80 -26.35 -1.63
C SER A 335 -61.88 -25.12 -2.54
N THR A 336 -62.12 -23.94 -1.97
CA THR A 336 -62.12 -22.66 -2.71
C THR A 336 -60.73 -22.38 -3.27
N SER A 337 -59.68 -22.46 -2.45
CA SER A 337 -58.28 -22.27 -2.89
C SER A 337 -57.91 -23.23 -4.03
N ASN A 338 -58.28 -24.51 -3.92
CA ASN A 338 -58.05 -25.50 -4.96
C ASN A 338 -58.82 -25.16 -6.25
N ALA A 339 -60.07 -24.69 -6.13
CA ALA A 339 -60.86 -24.24 -7.29
C ALA A 339 -60.23 -23.02 -7.99
N TRP A 340 -59.70 -22.05 -7.23
CA TRP A 340 -58.94 -20.93 -7.80
C TRP A 340 -57.61 -21.37 -8.43
N GLY A 341 -56.92 -22.33 -7.82
CA GLY A 341 -55.71 -22.93 -8.38
C GLY A 341 -55.97 -23.63 -9.71
N MET A 342 -57.10 -24.35 -9.83
CA MET A 342 -57.55 -24.97 -11.08
C MET A 342 -57.93 -23.91 -12.13
N ALA A 343 -58.59 -22.82 -11.75
CA ALA A 343 -58.87 -21.72 -12.67
C ALA A 343 -57.58 -21.10 -13.24
N LYS A 344 -56.51 -21.03 -12.43
CA LYS A 344 -55.19 -20.55 -12.86
C LYS A 344 -54.43 -21.55 -13.76
N ALA A 345 -54.80 -22.83 -13.78
CA ALA A 345 -54.23 -23.82 -14.69
C ALA A 345 -54.64 -23.60 -16.16
N PHE A 346 -55.65 -22.75 -16.40
CA PHE A 346 -56.02 -22.25 -17.72
C PHE A 346 -55.32 -20.92 -18.00
N SER A 347 -54.03 -20.95 -18.32
CA SER A 347 -53.32 -19.77 -18.83
C SER A 347 -53.42 -19.73 -20.36
N VAL A 348 -54.09 -18.72 -20.91
CA VAL A 348 -54.07 -18.44 -22.35
C VAL A 348 -52.75 -17.73 -22.68
N GLU A 349 -51.77 -18.46 -23.20
CA GLU A 349 -50.58 -17.85 -23.80
C GLU A 349 -50.92 -17.49 -25.26
N GLU A 350 -51.08 -16.20 -25.56
CA GLU A 350 -51.18 -15.74 -26.94
C GLU A 350 -49.82 -15.89 -27.62
N ARG A 351 -49.67 -16.90 -28.49
CA ARG A 351 -48.49 -17.00 -29.34
C ARG A 351 -48.58 -15.93 -30.43
N SER A 352 -47.64 -14.99 -30.43
CA SER A 352 -47.47 -14.03 -31.53
C SER A 352 -46.85 -14.76 -32.73
N THR A 353 -47.67 -15.29 -33.62
CA THR A 353 -47.24 -15.70 -34.96
C THR A 353 -47.51 -14.55 -35.94
N GLU A 354 -46.52 -14.27 -36.80
CA GLU A 354 -46.63 -13.27 -37.87
C GLU A 354 -47.86 -13.55 -38.76
N MET A 355 -48.59 -12.47 -39.08
CA MET A 355 -49.84 -12.49 -39.83
C MET A 355 -49.61 -12.91 -41.29
N ASP A 356 -50.21 -14.02 -41.70
CA ASP A 356 -50.49 -14.31 -43.11
C ASP A 356 -51.88 -13.73 -43.46
N PRO A 357 -51.99 -12.71 -44.33
CA PRO A 357 -53.22 -11.95 -44.55
C PRO A 357 -54.33 -12.69 -45.31
N ASP A 358 -54.09 -13.92 -45.79
CA ASP A 358 -55.03 -14.68 -46.63
C ASP A 358 -55.85 -15.77 -45.88
N LEU A 359 -55.66 -15.94 -44.56
CA LEU A 359 -56.46 -16.88 -43.76
C LEU A 359 -57.66 -16.21 -43.08
N ASP A 360 -58.78 -16.95 -43.03
CA ASP A 360 -60.04 -16.55 -42.39
C ASP A 360 -59.80 -16.12 -40.92
N PRO A 361 -60.17 -14.89 -40.52
CA PRO A 361 -59.83 -14.31 -39.21
C PRO A 361 -60.33 -15.11 -38.01
N VAL A 362 -61.40 -15.90 -38.16
CA VAL A 362 -61.91 -16.76 -37.09
C VAL A 362 -61.00 -17.98 -36.89
N LYS A 363 -60.52 -18.57 -37.98
CA LYS A 363 -59.64 -19.74 -37.96
C LYS A 363 -58.26 -19.41 -37.38
N LEU A 364 -57.72 -18.24 -37.72
CA LEU A 364 -56.50 -17.69 -37.13
C LEU A 364 -56.64 -17.42 -35.62
N LYS A 365 -57.80 -16.96 -35.15
CA LYS A 365 -58.07 -16.78 -33.72
C LYS A 365 -58.16 -18.10 -32.98
N MET A 366 -58.75 -19.12 -33.58
CA MET A 366 -58.85 -20.45 -32.98
C MET A 366 -57.48 -21.14 -32.87
N ASP A 367 -56.65 -21.09 -33.93
CA ASP A 367 -55.29 -21.66 -33.88
C ASP A 367 -54.36 -20.92 -32.90
N ARG A 368 -54.62 -19.63 -32.64
CA ARG A 368 -53.88 -18.84 -31.64
C ARG A 368 -54.21 -19.24 -30.19
N LEU A 369 -55.37 -19.84 -29.97
CA LEU A 369 -55.84 -20.29 -28.65
C LEU A 369 -55.49 -21.77 -28.43
N LEU A 370 -54.20 -22.07 -28.27
CA LEU A 370 -53.79 -23.36 -27.71
C LEU A 370 -54.03 -23.33 -26.20
N ILE A 371 -55.14 -23.91 -25.74
CA ILE A 371 -55.41 -24.08 -24.31
C ILE A 371 -54.45 -25.15 -23.78
N ASN A 372 -53.36 -24.74 -23.16
CA ASN A 372 -52.39 -25.66 -22.56
C ASN A 372 -52.89 -26.07 -21.17
N ILE A 373 -53.42 -27.29 -21.05
CA ILE A 373 -54.00 -27.81 -19.81
C ILE A 373 -52.87 -28.37 -18.93
N SER A 374 -52.37 -27.57 -17.99
CA SER A 374 -51.39 -28.01 -16.99
C SER A 374 -52.10 -28.66 -15.80
N LEU A 375 -52.48 -29.93 -15.91
CA LEU A 375 -52.99 -30.69 -14.76
C LEU A 375 -51.81 -31.11 -13.88
N ARG A 376 -51.46 -30.29 -12.90
CA ARG A 376 -50.47 -30.68 -11.88
C ARG A 376 -51.06 -31.84 -11.05
N GLY A 377 -50.64 -33.06 -11.38
CA GLY A 377 -50.99 -34.29 -10.66
C GLY A 377 -51.83 -35.32 -11.44
N ALA A 378 -52.24 -35.05 -12.68
CA ALA A 378 -52.86 -36.07 -13.52
C ALA A 378 -51.78 -36.71 -14.39
N ASN A 379 -51.42 -37.97 -14.13
CA ASN A 379 -50.65 -38.76 -15.09
C ASN A 379 -51.51 -38.91 -16.35
N LEU A 380 -51.18 -38.14 -17.40
CA LEU A 380 -51.86 -38.16 -18.69
C LEU A 380 -52.01 -39.60 -19.23
N GLN A 381 -51.03 -40.44 -18.94
CA GLN A 381 -51.01 -41.85 -19.30
C GLN A 381 -52.19 -42.65 -18.71
N GLY A 382 -52.54 -42.44 -17.44
CA GLY A 382 -53.64 -43.18 -16.80
C GLY A 382 -55.03 -42.76 -17.30
N ALA A 383 -55.17 -41.51 -17.75
CA ALA A 383 -56.39 -41.03 -18.40
C ALA A 383 -56.51 -41.57 -19.85
N ILE A 384 -55.39 -41.78 -20.54
CA ILE A 384 -55.37 -42.38 -21.89
C ILE A 384 -55.67 -43.88 -21.80
N ASP A 385 -55.11 -44.59 -20.82
CA ASP A 385 -55.35 -46.03 -20.63
C ASP A 385 -56.82 -46.32 -20.32
N THR A 386 -57.49 -45.47 -19.54
CA THR A 386 -58.92 -45.60 -19.23
C THR A 386 -59.85 -45.21 -20.38
N LEU A 387 -59.39 -44.40 -21.33
CA LEU A 387 -60.14 -44.08 -22.55
C LEU A 387 -60.00 -45.16 -23.64
N ASN A 388 -58.93 -45.96 -23.60
CA ASN A 388 -58.74 -47.09 -24.51
C ASN A 388 -59.48 -48.38 -24.08
N GLU A 389 -60.04 -48.40 -22.86
CA GLU A 389 -60.88 -49.50 -22.36
C GLU A 389 -62.39 -49.29 -22.60
N LEU A 390 -62.78 -48.18 -23.24
CA LEU A 390 -64.10 -47.92 -23.81
C LEU A 390 -64.08 -48.20 -25.32
#